data_AF-A0A060CI64-F1
#
_entry.id   AF-A0A060CI64-F1
#
_cell.length_a   1.000
_cell.length_b   1.000
_cell.length_c   1.000
_cell.angle_alpha   90.00
_cell.angle_beta   90.00
_cell.angle_gamma   90.00
#
_symmetry.space_group_name_H-M   'P 1'
#
loop_
_entity.id
_entity.type
_entity.pdbx_description
1 polymer ?
#
loop_
_entity_poly.entity_id
_entity_poly.type
_entity_poly.pdbx_seq_one_letter_code
_entity_poly.pdbx_strand_id
1 'polypeptide(L)'
;MQRSLNSSRRRLGYLSCGTGNPIDDCWRCDRNWESNRQRLADCAIGFGKNAIGGRDGKIYVVTDSGDDDPVNPKPGTLRYAVIQDEPLWIIFQQDMVIKLKEELIMNS
;
A
#
# COMPACT_ATOMS: atom_id res chain seq x y z
N MET A 1 41.51 -4.72 -26.43
CA MET A 1 40.26 -4.97 -27.19
C MET A 1 39.11 -4.95 -26.19
N GLN A 2 38.26 -3.92 -26.25
CA GLN A 2 37.09 -3.75 -25.38
C GLN A 2 36.15 -4.95 -25.48
N ARG A 3 35.78 -5.56 -24.35
CA ARG A 3 34.58 -6.41 -24.27
C ARG A 3 33.43 -5.57 -23.75
N SER A 4 32.65 -5.01 -24.68
CA SER A 4 31.32 -4.49 -24.40
C SER A 4 30.43 -5.64 -23.94
N LEU A 5 30.04 -5.64 -22.65
CA LEU A 5 29.00 -6.52 -22.14
C LEU A 5 27.66 -5.82 -22.39
N ASN A 6 27.05 -6.19 -23.51
CA ASN A 6 25.70 -5.80 -23.90
C ASN A 6 24.71 -6.22 -22.80
N SER A 7 24.18 -5.27 -22.02
CA SER A 7 23.44 -5.51 -20.77
C SER A 7 21.97 -5.92 -20.98
N SER A 8 21.68 -6.67 -22.02
CA SER A 8 20.32 -7.08 -22.41
C SER A 8 19.98 -8.53 -22.03
N ARG A 9 20.76 -9.16 -21.15
CA ARG A 9 20.46 -10.52 -20.66
C ARG A 9 19.50 -10.43 -19.48
N ARG A 10 18.19 -10.48 -19.81
CA ARG A 10 17.09 -10.81 -18.90
C ARG A 10 17.55 -11.97 -18.00
N ARG A 11 17.58 -11.74 -16.68
CA ARG A 11 17.85 -12.79 -15.70
C ARG A 11 16.71 -13.81 -15.75
N LEU A 12 16.88 -14.87 -16.53
CA LEU A 12 16.10 -16.12 -16.42
C LEU A 12 16.51 -16.82 -15.13
N GLY A 13 16.02 -16.31 -14.00
CA GLY A 13 16.23 -16.90 -12.69
C GLY A 13 15.01 -17.72 -12.30
N TYR A 14 15.01 -19.00 -12.63
CA TYR A 14 14.00 -20.02 -12.29
C TYR A 14 13.94 -20.35 -10.76
N LEU A 15 14.44 -19.42 -9.92
CA LEU A 15 14.53 -19.44 -8.45
C LEU A 15 14.24 -18.06 -7.83
N SER A 16 13.83 -17.07 -8.64
CA SER A 16 13.57 -15.70 -8.21
C SER A 16 12.12 -15.58 -7.76
N CYS A 17 11.87 -14.91 -6.63
CA CYS A 17 10.51 -14.51 -6.24
C CYS A 17 9.85 -13.57 -7.29
N GLY A 18 10.62 -13.06 -8.25
CA GLY A 18 10.12 -12.10 -9.23
C GLY A 18 9.01 -12.67 -10.12
N THR A 19 7.86 -11.99 -10.11
CA THR A 19 6.75 -12.17 -11.06
C THR A 19 7.08 -11.57 -12.42
N GLY A 20 8.14 -10.75 -12.49
CA GLY A 20 8.55 -9.98 -13.66
C GLY A 20 7.96 -8.57 -13.70
N ASN A 21 7.10 -8.22 -12.74
CA ASN A 21 6.65 -6.85 -12.52
C ASN A 21 7.57 -6.16 -11.48
N PRO A 22 8.33 -5.11 -11.83
CA PRO A 22 9.30 -4.51 -10.91
C PRO A 22 8.72 -3.93 -9.61
N ILE A 23 7.44 -3.52 -9.61
CA ILE A 23 6.75 -3.01 -8.41
C ILE A 23 6.49 -4.17 -7.46
N ASP A 24 5.89 -5.25 -7.95
CA ASP A 24 5.61 -6.44 -7.15
C ASP A 24 6.88 -7.10 -6.63
N ASP A 25 7.90 -7.22 -7.49
CA ASP A 25 9.18 -7.82 -7.13
C ASP A 25 9.90 -7.04 -6.01
N CYS A 26 9.59 -5.75 -5.85
CA CYS A 26 10.16 -4.89 -4.81
C CYS A 26 9.60 -5.16 -3.40
N TRP A 27 8.29 -5.43 -3.27
CA TRP A 27 7.64 -5.64 -1.96
C TRP A 27 7.20 -7.08 -1.70
N ARG A 28 6.66 -7.80 -2.69
CA ARG A 28 6.17 -9.19 -2.51
C ARG A 28 7.27 -10.19 -2.22
N CYS A 29 8.49 -9.85 -2.61
CA CYS A 29 9.66 -10.69 -2.35
C CYS A 29 10.25 -10.58 -0.97
N ASP A 30 9.73 -9.65 -0.17
CA ASP A 30 9.90 -9.71 1.26
C ASP A 30 8.96 -10.77 1.86
N ARG A 31 9.53 -11.87 2.36
CA ARG A 31 8.74 -12.90 3.07
C ARG A 31 8.05 -12.35 4.32
N ASN A 32 8.54 -11.23 4.85
CA ASN A 32 8.00 -10.53 6.00
C ASN A 32 7.24 -9.26 5.59
N TRP A 33 6.73 -9.16 4.36
CA TRP A 33 5.98 -7.99 3.87
C TRP A 33 4.86 -7.57 4.84
N GLU A 34 4.26 -8.54 5.55
CA GLU A 34 3.19 -8.28 6.52
C GLU A 34 3.66 -7.47 7.73
N SER A 35 4.91 -7.67 8.16
CA SER A 35 5.58 -6.87 9.19
C SER A 35 6.19 -5.59 8.62
N ASN A 36 6.44 -5.55 7.31
CA ASN A 36 7.10 -4.46 6.59
C ASN A 36 6.16 -3.73 5.61
N ARG A 37 4.87 -3.61 5.93
CA ARG A 37 3.82 -3.16 4.98
C ARG A 37 4.16 -1.85 4.29
N GLN A 38 4.71 -0.91 5.05
CA GLN A 38 5.01 0.44 4.59
C GLN A 38 6.13 0.48 3.53
N ARG A 39 6.94 -0.59 3.38
CA ARG A 39 7.94 -0.72 2.32
C ARG A 39 7.34 -0.63 0.92
N LEU A 40 6.05 -0.94 0.77
CA LEU A 40 5.33 -0.77 -0.50
C LEU A 40 5.44 0.67 -1.04
N ALA A 41 5.51 1.68 -0.16
CA ALA A 41 5.64 3.08 -0.54
C ALA A 41 6.97 3.39 -1.27
N ASP A 42 8.00 2.56 -1.11
CA ASP A 42 9.30 2.72 -1.80
C ASP A 42 9.32 2.05 -3.18
N CYS A 43 8.28 1.29 -3.52
CA CYS A 43 8.25 0.44 -4.71
C CYS A 43 7.55 1.08 -5.92
N ALA A 44 7.03 2.31 -5.77
CA ALA A 44 6.34 3.02 -6.85
C ALA A 44 7.29 3.42 -7.99
N ILE A 45 6.81 3.29 -9.23
CA ILE A 45 7.56 3.63 -10.45
C ILE A 45 6.69 4.54 -11.34
N GLY A 46 7.31 5.29 -12.26
CA GLY A 46 6.61 6.17 -13.20
C GLY A 46 6.38 7.57 -12.62
N PHE A 47 5.32 8.24 -13.07
CA PHE A 47 5.03 9.62 -12.64
C PHE A 47 4.65 9.72 -11.15
N GLY A 48 4.06 8.67 -10.59
CA GLY A 48 3.66 8.59 -9.18
C GLY A 48 4.76 8.10 -8.22
N LYS A 49 6.00 7.93 -8.68
CA LYS A 49 7.10 7.32 -7.88
C LYS A 49 7.43 8.03 -6.56
N ASN A 50 6.99 9.27 -6.38
CA ASN A 50 7.23 10.05 -5.16
C ASN A 50 6.06 9.97 -4.16
N ALA A 51 4.99 9.23 -4.47
CA ALA A 51 3.87 9.05 -3.55
C ALA A 51 4.28 8.14 -2.38
N ILE A 52 4.23 8.68 -1.16
CA ILE A 52 4.59 7.95 0.07
C ILE A 52 3.37 7.43 0.85
N GLY A 53 2.17 7.94 0.55
CA GLY A 53 0.95 7.59 1.28
C GLY A 53 1.11 7.82 2.79
N GLY A 54 0.64 6.86 3.59
CA GLY A 54 0.79 6.88 5.05
C GLY A 54 2.10 6.29 5.58
N ARG A 55 3.17 6.23 4.78
CA ARG A 55 4.51 5.77 5.24
C ARG A 55 4.96 6.64 6.42
N ASP A 56 5.63 6.02 7.38
CA ASP A 56 6.09 6.62 8.65
C ASP A 56 4.94 7.01 9.61
N GLY A 57 3.69 6.82 9.17
CA GLY A 57 2.47 6.98 9.95
C GLY A 57 2.15 5.75 10.81
N LYS A 58 1.16 5.92 11.69
CA LYS A 58 0.67 4.83 12.55
C LYS A 58 -0.18 3.86 11.74
N ILE A 59 -0.14 2.58 12.11
CA ILE A 59 -1.09 1.61 11.56
C ILE A 59 -2.45 1.84 12.22
N TYR A 60 -3.47 2.09 11.40
CA TYR A 60 -4.86 2.14 11.84
C TYR A 60 -5.58 0.90 11.32
N VAL A 61 -6.29 0.19 12.21
CA VAL A 61 -7.01 -1.03 11.85
C VAL A 61 -8.50 -0.73 11.79
N VAL A 62 -9.10 -0.89 10.61
CA VAL A 62 -10.54 -0.86 10.43
C VAL A 62 -11.11 -2.15 11.01
N THR A 63 -11.99 -2.01 11.99
CA THR A 63 -12.67 -3.10 12.70
C THR A 63 -14.18 -3.07 12.51
N ASP A 64 -14.73 -1.94 12.04
CA ASP A 64 -16.15 -1.72 11.80
C ASP A 64 -16.38 -1.34 10.32
N SER A 65 -17.23 -2.10 9.63
CA SER A 65 -17.58 -1.86 8.22
C SER A 65 -18.74 -0.87 8.04
N GLY A 66 -19.30 -0.34 9.14
CA GLY A 66 -20.40 0.60 9.13
C GLY A 66 -20.00 1.99 8.63
N ASP A 67 -20.98 2.70 8.04
CA ASP A 67 -20.85 4.09 7.58
C ASP A 67 -22.09 4.90 7.98
N ASP A 68 -22.52 4.78 9.24
CA ASP A 68 -23.85 5.22 9.65
C ASP A 68 -24.03 6.74 9.72
N ASP A 69 -22.99 7.45 10.13
CA ASP A 69 -22.94 8.91 10.27
C ASP A 69 -21.74 9.44 9.47
N PRO A 70 -21.98 9.94 8.24
CA PRO A 70 -20.93 10.52 7.41
C PRO A 70 -20.32 11.80 7.98
N VAL A 71 -21.03 12.50 8.87
CA VAL A 71 -20.60 13.78 9.46
C VAL A 71 -19.70 13.52 10.68
N ASN A 72 -20.06 12.54 11.51
CA ASN A 72 -19.31 12.17 12.71
C ASN A 72 -18.94 10.67 12.68
N PRO A 73 -17.94 10.27 11.88
CA PRO A 73 -17.58 8.87 11.76
C PRO A 73 -17.01 8.34 13.07
N LYS A 74 -17.32 7.08 13.41
CA LYS A 74 -16.87 6.43 14.63
C LYS A 74 -15.44 5.89 14.49
N PRO A 75 -14.59 5.99 15.53
CA PRO A 75 -13.34 5.23 15.57
C PRO A 75 -13.59 3.74 15.31
N GLY A 76 -12.68 3.09 14.59
CA GLY A 76 -12.82 1.73 14.06
C GLY A 76 -13.39 1.66 12.64
N THR A 77 -14.02 2.73 12.12
CA THR A 77 -14.53 2.78 10.73
C THR A 77 -13.47 3.26 9.74
N LEU A 78 -13.67 2.97 8.45
CA LEU A 78 -12.84 3.50 7.36
C LEU A 78 -12.97 5.03 7.23
N ARG A 79 -14.20 5.57 7.34
CA ARG A 79 -14.42 7.02 7.20
C ARG A 79 -13.69 7.82 8.27
N TYR A 80 -13.66 7.32 9.51
CA TYR A 80 -12.86 7.96 10.56
C TYR A 80 -11.38 7.97 10.21
N ALA A 81 -10.86 6.86 9.68
CA ALA A 81 -9.44 6.71 9.39
C ALA A 81 -8.94 7.67 8.29
N VAL A 82 -9.71 7.84 7.21
CA VAL A 82 -9.23 8.58 6.03
C VAL A 82 -9.31 10.10 6.18
N ILE A 83 -10.00 10.62 7.19
CA ILE A 83 -10.12 12.08 7.42
C ILE A 83 -9.13 12.60 8.47
N GLN A 84 -8.31 11.74 9.06
CA GLN A 84 -7.33 12.17 10.07
C GLN A 84 -6.27 13.08 9.44
N ASP A 85 -5.84 14.10 10.19
CA ASP A 85 -4.79 15.04 9.75
C ASP A 85 -3.39 14.40 9.78
N GLU A 86 -3.20 13.37 10.60
CA GLU A 86 -1.95 12.64 10.70
C GLU A 86 -1.90 11.49 9.68
N PRO A 87 -0.73 11.18 9.09
CA PRO A 87 -0.59 10.08 8.15
C PRO A 87 -0.90 8.73 8.82
N LEU A 88 -1.78 7.95 8.18
CA LEU A 88 -2.14 6.61 8.64
C LEU A 88 -1.90 5.55 7.57
N TRP A 89 -1.35 4.42 7.98
CA TRP A 89 -1.32 3.19 7.18
C TRP A 89 -2.54 2.34 7.53
N ILE A 90 -3.62 2.51 6.77
CA ILE A 90 -4.92 1.88 7.06
C ILE A 90 -4.90 0.42 6.60
N ILE A 91 -5.24 -0.50 7.50
CA ILE A 91 -5.43 -1.93 7.23
C ILE A 91 -6.81 -2.39 7.68
N PHE A 92 -7.24 -3.57 7.22
CA PHE A 92 -8.52 -4.16 7.55
C PHE A 92 -8.31 -5.41 8.41
N GLN A 93 -9.06 -5.53 9.49
CA GLN A 93 -8.94 -6.66 10.42
C GLN A 93 -9.36 -7.99 9.78
N GLN A 94 -10.34 -7.94 8.88
CA GLN A 94 -10.95 -9.08 8.21
C GLN A 94 -11.57 -8.63 6.89
N ASP A 95 -12.08 -9.59 6.12
CA ASP A 95 -12.89 -9.30 4.94
C ASP A 95 -14.15 -8.51 5.32
N MET A 96 -14.44 -7.46 4.56
CA MET A 96 -15.52 -6.52 4.85
C MET A 96 -16.23 -6.08 3.57
N VAL A 97 -17.52 -5.81 3.68
CA VAL A 97 -18.31 -5.07 2.68
C VAL A 97 -18.70 -3.74 3.30
N ILE A 98 -18.06 -2.65 2.85
CA ILE A 98 -18.33 -1.30 3.34
C ILE A 98 -19.25 -0.61 2.34
N LYS A 99 -20.51 -0.39 2.73
CA LYS A 99 -21.47 0.36 1.94
C LYS A 99 -21.49 1.81 2.40
N LEU A 100 -20.79 2.66 1.66
CA LEU A 100 -20.74 4.09 1.93
C LEU A 100 -22.13 4.73 1.75
N LYS A 101 -22.53 5.60 2.67
CA LYS A 101 -23.76 6.41 2.55
C LYS A 101 -23.54 7.65 1.69
N GLU A 102 -22.34 8.21 1.73
CA GLU A 102 -21.92 9.39 0.98
C GLU A 102 -20.50 9.20 0.45
N GLU A 103 -20.04 10.11 -0.43
CA GLU A 103 -18.67 10.08 -0.95
C GLU A 103 -17.62 10.03 0.18
N LEU A 104 -16.57 9.24 -0.03
CA LEU A 104 -15.46 9.12 0.90
C LEU A 104 -14.34 10.08 0.47
N ILE A 105 -14.15 11.14 1.23
CA ILE A 105 -13.07 12.09 1.02
C ILE A 105 -11.86 11.65 1.86
N MET A 106 -10.68 11.63 1.24
CA MET A 106 -9.43 11.24 1.88
C MET A 106 -8.58 12.48 2.11
N ASN A 107 -8.13 12.67 3.35
CA ASN A 107 -7.15 13.70 3.71
C ASN A 107 -5.72 13.19 3.42
N SER A 108 -4.77 14.11 3.28
CA SER A 108 -3.36 13.85 2.93
C SER A 108 -2.40 14.55 3.86
#